data_AF-A0A523X438-F1
#
_entry.id   AF-A0A523X438-F1
#
_cell.length_a   1.000
_cell.length_b   1.000
_cell.length_c   1.000
_cell.angle_alpha   90.00
_cell.angle_beta   90.00
_cell.angle_gamma   90.00
#
_symmetry.space_group_name_H-M   'P 1'
#
loop_
_entity.id
_entity.type
_entity.pdbx_description
1 polymer ?
#
loop_
_entity_poly.entity_id
_entity_poly.type
_entity_poly.pdbx_seq_one_letter_code
_entity_poly.pdbx_strand_id
1 'polypeptide(L)'
;MKQTGIFFLYLIGERLSDFPQGLEGILDKPNVHFYEAFYEVTPTPEELLLKVHSPRMIEGVKQTIYYETALYSTGGTVQAAERIWRGEIDSAFVFTGSGDHHAGRDYFGGGCHFNGAALAIANLRQKFGARRFAILDTDSHHGDGTRDIFRDDEGVLHICLCSQNHDDGTNVDIAIPYSISDDEYLSRLEAEFTPRVAAFKPEIIFWEFGYDATSGDYGSKGLSPDCHLKIARIVSRATEDVCQGRMVAILCGGSRRDIARYCIPKIITCLAE
;
A
#
# COMPACT_ATOMS: atom_id res chain seq x y z
N MET A 1 11.21 10.11 -17.79
CA MET A 1 11.48 9.83 -16.36
C MET A 1 10.15 9.98 -15.64
N LYS A 2 9.74 8.94 -14.91
CA LYS A 2 8.48 8.94 -14.16
C LYS A 2 8.51 9.98 -13.05
N GLN A 3 7.45 10.75 -12.91
CA GLN A 3 7.21 11.64 -11.79
C GLN A 3 6.75 10.79 -10.60
N THR A 4 7.52 10.77 -9.51
CA THR A 4 7.20 9.95 -8.33
C THR A 4 6.93 10.82 -7.12
N GLY A 5 5.76 10.66 -6.51
CA GLY A 5 5.42 11.32 -5.25
C GLY A 5 5.89 10.53 -4.03
N ILE A 6 6.39 11.24 -3.03
CA ILE A 6 6.67 10.70 -1.70
C ILE A 6 5.76 11.44 -0.73
N PHE A 7 4.79 10.74 -0.17
CA PHE A 7 3.87 11.29 0.82
C PHE A 7 4.38 10.93 2.21
N PHE A 8 4.93 11.91 2.91
CA PHE A 8 5.50 11.73 4.23
C PHE A 8 4.59 12.37 5.28
N LEU A 9 4.04 11.55 6.16
CA LEU A 9 2.84 11.91 6.92
C LEU A 9 3.16 12.14 8.40
N TYR A 10 2.15 12.50 9.19
CA TYR A 10 2.31 12.53 10.65
C TYR A 10 2.49 11.09 11.15
N LEU A 11 3.61 10.83 11.84
CA LEU A 11 3.98 9.49 12.30
C LEU A 11 4.12 9.48 13.82
N ILE A 12 3.53 8.47 14.46
CA ILE A 12 3.71 8.21 15.89
C ILE A 12 4.70 7.05 16.07
N GLY A 13 5.67 7.23 16.98
CA GLY A 13 6.61 6.19 17.39
C GLY A 13 7.93 6.17 16.60
N GLU A 14 8.75 5.17 16.88
CA GLU A 14 10.15 5.10 16.44
C GLU A 14 10.37 4.32 15.14
N ARG A 15 9.34 3.63 14.61
CA ARG A 15 9.49 2.75 13.44
C ARG A 15 10.13 3.45 12.24
N LEU A 16 9.81 4.73 12.05
CA LEU A 16 10.18 5.52 10.89
C LEU A 16 10.99 6.76 11.28
N SER A 17 11.58 6.80 12.48
CA SER A 17 12.33 7.98 12.97
C SER A 17 13.61 8.27 12.21
N ASP A 18 14.06 7.35 11.33
CA ASP A 18 15.16 7.59 10.41
C ASP A 18 14.74 8.34 9.13
N PHE A 19 13.46 8.65 8.93
CA PHE A 19 12.93 9.37 7.78
C PHE A 19 12.49 10.79 8.17
N PRO A 20 12.63 11.80 7.28
CA PRO A 20 12.99 11.71 5.87
C PRO A 20 14.50 11.65 5.56
N GLN A 21 15.40 11.71 6.55
CA GLN A 21 16.86 11.60 6.35
C GLN A 21 17.25 10.28 5.64
N GLY A 22 16.41 9.27 5.82
CA GLY A 22 16.23 8.05 5.03
C GLY A 22 16.45 8.19 3.53
N LEU A 23 16.03 9.32 2.98
CA LEU A 23 15.82 9.56 1.56
C LEU A 23 16.79 10.59 0.99
N GLU A 24 17.84 10.95 1.72
CA GLU A 24 18.90 11.83 1.22
C GLU A 24 19.42 11.34 -0.14
N GLY A 25 19.58 12.26 -1.11
CA GLY A 25 19.93 11.96 -2.49
C GLY A 25 18.78 11.44 -3.37
N ILE A 26 17.68 10.93 -2.81
CA ILE A 26 16.44 10.65 -3.55
C ILE A 26 15.61 11.92 -3.68
N LEU A 27 15.50 12.69 -2.60
CA LEU A 27 14.73 13.95 -2.57
C LEU A 27 15.28 15.02 -3.52
N ASP A 28 16.57 14.94 -3.88
CA ASP A 28 17.21 15.88 -4.80
C ASP A 28 16.97 15.56 -6.28
N LYS A 29 16.32 14.41 -6.58
CA LYS A 29 16.05 14.01 -7.97
C LYS A 29 14.95 14.90 -8.57
N PRO A 30 15.13 15.41 -9.80
CA PRO A 30 14.19 16.37 -10.41
C PRO A 30 12.82 15.78 -10.75
N ASN A 31 12.69 14.45 -10.73
CA ASN A 31 11.44 13.73 -10.99
C ASN A 31 10.81 13.14 -9.71
N VAL A 32 11.30 13.54 -8.54
CA VAL A 32 10.76 13.14 -7.23
C VAL A 32 10.10 14.37 -6.59
N HIS A 33 8.87 14.19 -6.12
CA HIS A 33 8.07 15.22 -5.46
C HIS A 33 7.82 14.80 -4.02
N PHE A 34 8.20 15.63 -3.06
CA PHE A 34 7.98 15.35 -1.63
C PHE A 34 6.75 16.13 -1.15
N TYR A 35 5.79 15.43 -0.55
CA TYR A 35 4.57 15.98 0.00
C TYR A 35 4.51 15.72 1.50
N GLU A 36 4.61 16.78 2.30
CA GLU A 36 4.63 16.67 3.77
C GLU A 36 3.23 16.87 4.39
N ALA A 37 2.93 16.11 5.45
CA ALA A 37 1.75 16.35 6.27
C ALA A 37 1.69 17.78 6.83
N PHE A 38 0.47 18.24 7.12
CA PHE A 38 0.14 19.60 7.60
C PHE A 38 0.38 20.75 6.62
N TYR A 39 1.17 20.53 5.55
CA TYR A 39 1.42 21.53 4.51
C TYR A 39 0.74 21.16 3.20
N GLU A 40 0.99 19.95 2.71
CA GLU A 40 0.59 19.52 1.36
C GLU A 40 -0.39 18.35 1.35
N VAL A 41 -0.52 17.66 2.48
CA VAL A 41 -1.46 16.54 2.64
C VAL A 41 -2.56 16.95 3.61
N THR A 42 -3.80 16.94 3.12
CA THR A 42 -4.99 17.11 3.97
C THR A 42 -5.44 15.78 4.59
N PRO A 43 -6.00 15.81 5.82
CA PRO A 43 -6.59 14.61 6.43
C PRO A 43 -7.83 14.16 5.67
N THR A 44 -8.09 12.84 5.63
CA THR A 44 -9.30 12.29 5.01
C THR A 44 -10.55 12.89 5.66
N PRO A 45 -11.48 13.47 4.89
CA PRO A 45 -12.71 14.02 5.45
C PRO A 45 -13.66 12.90 5.89
N GLU A 46 -14.42 13.14 6.95
CA GLU A 46 -15.34 12.13 7.52
C GLU A 46 -16.38 11.61 6.52
N GLU A 47 -16.81 12.46 5.57
CA GLU A 47 -17.71 12.06 4.48
C GLU A 47 -17.12 10.95 3.60
N LEU A 48 -15.80 10.90 3.43
CA LEU A 48 -15.11 9.87 2.66
C LEU A 48 -14.91 8.62 3.52
N LEU A 49 -14.60 8.76 4.81
CA LEU A 49 -14.53 7.65 5.76
C LEU A 49 -15.83 6.84 5.76
N LEU A 50 -16.98 7.52 5.82
CA LEU A 50 -18.32 6.93 5.84
C LEU A 50 -18.69 6.15 4.58
N LYS A 51 -17.89 6.24 3.50
CA LYS A 51 -18.10 5.43 2.28
C LYS A 51 -17.53 4.02 2.40
N VAL A 52 -16.58 3.82 3.30
CA VAL A 52 -15.87 2.55 3.48
C VAL A 52 -16.19 1.95 4.84
N HIS A 53 -16.08 2.77 5.88
CA HIS A 53 -16.17 2.34 7.27
C HIS A 53 -17.49 2.78 7.90
N SER A 54 -17.99 1.96 8.83
CA SER A 54 -19.20 2.24 9.57
C SER A 54 -19.02 3.45 10.50
N PRO A 55 -20.11 4.16 10.86
CA PRO A 55 -20.04 5.21 11.88
C PRO A 55 -19.48 4.72 13.22
N ARG A 56 -19.79 3.47 13.60
CA ARG A 56 -19.31 2.85 14.84
C ARG A 56 -17.79 2.66 14.81
N MET A 57 -17.25 2.18 13.69
CA MET A 57 -15.83 1.97 13.50
C MET A 57 -15.08 3.31 13.57
N ILE A 58 -15.58 4.34 12.86
CA ILE A 58 -15.00 5.69 12.89
C ILE A 58 -14.98 6.26 14.30
N GLU A 59 -16.09 6.14 15.05
CA GLU A 59 -16.14 6.57 16.44
C GLU A 59 -15.15 5.79 17.32
N GLY A 60 -14.99 4.49 17.11
CA GLY A 60 -13.99 3.69 17.80
C GLY A 60 -12.56 4.20 17.56
N VAL A 61 -12.21 4.52 16.31
CA VAL A 61 -10.89 5.08 15.97
C VAL A 61 -10.70 6.47 16.57
N LYS A 62 -11.72 7.32 16.60
CA LYS A 62 -11.70 8.66 17.24
C LYS A 62 -11.29 8.61 18.70
N GLN A 63 -11.56 7.51 19.40
CA GLN A 63 -11.18 7.32 20.80
C GLN A 63 -9.73 6.85 20.99
N THR A 64 -8.98 6.60 19.90
CA THR A 64 -7.57 6.19 19.96
C THR A 64 -6.64 7.38 19.83
N ILE A 65 -5.41 7.23 20.33
CA ILE A 65 -4.34 8.21 20.10
C ILE A 65 -3.88 8.28 18.64
N TYR A 66 -4.28 7.32 17.80
CA TYR A 66 -3.86 7.21 16.40
C TYR A 66 -4.84 7.89 15.43
N TYR A 67 -5.94 8.47 15.91
CA TYR A 67 -6.97 9.04 15.04
C TYR A 67 -6.39 10.03 14.02
N GLU A 68 -5.64 11.03 14.48
CA GLU A 68 -5.03 12.03 13.61
C GLU A 68 -4.04 11.40 12.61
N THR A 69 -3.18 10.51 13.09
CA THR A 69 -2.24 9.74 12.25
C THR A 69 -2.96 8.93 11.17
N ALA A 70 -4.07 8.30 11.51
CA ALA A 70 -4.87 7.50 10.58
C ALA A 70 -5.56 8.36 9.51
N LEU A 71 -6.04 9.55 9.89
CA LEU A 71 -6.60 10.52 8.94
C LEU A 71 -5.57 11.01 7.93
N TYR A 72 -4.37 11.38 8.40
CA TYR A 72 -3.30 11.79 7.49
C TYR A 72 -2.81 10.62 6.63
N SER A 73 -2.61 9.43 7.22
CA SER A 73 -2.19 8.20 6.52
C SER A 73 -3.07 7.92 5.29
N THR A 74 -4.38 7.87 5.51
CA THR A 74 -5.34 7.65 4.44
C THR A 74 -5.49 8.86 3.50
N GLY A 75 -5.35 10.07 4.03
CA GLY A 75 -5.38 11.31 3.24
C GLY A 75 -4.26 11.38 2.22
N GLY A 76 -3.05 10.93 2.60
CA GLY A 76 -1.91 10.78 1.70
C GLY A 76 -2.18 9.79 0.57
N THR A 77 -2.73 8.62 0.88
CA THR A 77 -3.12 7.62 -0.13
C THR A 77 -4.17 8.15 -1.10
N VAL A 78 -5.21 8.81 -0.59
CA VAL A 78 -6.29 9.41 -1.41
C VAL A 78 -5.73 10.48 -2.34
N GLN A 79 -4.88 11.38 -1.84
CA GLN A 79 -4.29 12.46 -2.63
C GLN A 79 -3.27 11.93 -3.64
N ALA A 80 -2.45 10.95 -3.28
CA ALA A 80 -1.54 10.27 -4.20
C ALA A 80 -2.31 9.68 -5.39
N ALA A 81 -3.37 8.93 -5.11
CA ALA A 81 -4.21 8.32 -6.13
C ALA A 81 -4.88 9.38 -7.03
N GLU A 82 -5.37 10.49 -6.45
CA GLU A 82 -5.98 11.59 -7.20
C GLU A 82 -4.98 12.30 -8.11
N ARG A 83 -3.75 12.57 -7.65
CA ARG A 83 -2.69 13.19 -8.45
C ARG A 83 -2.24 12.28 -9.60
N ILE A 84 -2.12 10.97 -9.34
CA ILE A 84 -1.84 9.97 -10.37
C ILE A 84 -2.95 9.95 -11.42
N TRP A 85 -4.20 9.97 -10.97
CA TRP A 85 -5.34 9.97 -11.87
C TRP A 85 -5.39 11.22 -12.76
N ARG A 86 -4.96 12.37 -12.25
CA ARG A 86 -4.87 13.64 -12.97
C ARG A 86 -3.64 13.74 -13.89
N GLY A 87 -2.70 12.80 -13.81
CA GLY A 87 -1.45 12.83 -14.57
C GLY A 87 -0.43 13.84 -14.03
N GLU A 88 -0.53 14.23 -12.76
CA GLU A 88 0.42 15.14 -12.11
C GLU A 88 1.70 14.41 -11.67
N ILE A 89 1.55 13.15 -11.25
CA ILE A 89 2.61 12.20 -10.96
C ILE A 89 2.24 10.84 -11.57
N ASP A 90 3.21 9.96 -11.80
CA ASP A 90 2.98 8.63 -12.37
C ASP A 90 2.79 7.57 -11.29
N SER A 91 3.52 7.69 -10.18
CA SER A 91 3.45 6.76 -9.06
C SER A 91 3.71 7.45 -7.72
N ALA A 92 3.42 6.77 -6.63
CA ALA A 92 3.68 7.31 -5.30
C ALA A 92 4.10 6.23 -4.29
N PHE A 93 4.90 6.63 -3.30
CA PHE A 93 5.10 5.91 -2.05
C PHE A 93 4.51 6.71 -0.89
N VAL A 94 3.65 6.08 -0.09
CA VAL A 94 2.94 6.71 1.02
C VAL A 94 3.44 6.13 2.33
N PHE A 95 4.09 6.95 3.14
CA PHE A 95 4.48 6.59 4.51
C PHE A 95 3.26 6.68 5.41
N THR A 96 2.83 5.55 5.97
CA THR A 96 1.72 5.52 6.91
C THR A 96 2.23 5.44 8.35
N GLY A 97 1.50 6.09 9.27
CA GLY A 97 1.71 5.94 10.72
C GLY A 97 0.72 4.97 11.37
N SER A 98 -0.29 4.53 10.62
CA SER A 98 -1.23 3.47 10.93
C SER A 98 -1.26 2.53 9.74
N GLY A 99 -1.26 1.21 9.96
CA GLY A 99 -1.40 0.25 8.88
C GLY A 99 -2.74 0.37 8.14
N ASP A 100 -2.85 -0.34 7.02
CA ASP A 100 -3.95 -0.24 6.06
C ASP A 100 -4.86 -1.50 6.09
N HIS A 101 -4.28 -2.65 5.76
CA HIS A 101 -5.00 -3.83 5.27
C HIS A 101 -5.84 -4.61 6.30
N HIS A 102 -5.70 -4.36 7.61
CA HIS A 102 -6.53 -4.97 8.67
C HIS A 102 -7.77 -4.14 9.03
N ALA A 103 -7.92 -2.92 8.49
CA ALA A 103 -9.09 -2.09 8.75
C ALA A 103 -10.26 -2.49 7.84
N GLY A 104 -11.26 -3.17 8.41
CA GLY A 104 -12.48 -3.60 7.70
C GLY A 104 -13.61 -2.58 7.76
N ARG A 105 -14.82 -2.98 7.36
CA ARG A 105 -16.00 -2.09 7.34
C ARG A 105 -16.47 -1.68 8.74
N ASP A 106 -16.53 -2.60 9.69
CA ASP A 106 -17.04 -2.35 11.06
C ASP A 106 -16.03 -2.68 12.17
N TYR A 107 -14.74 -2.79 11.82
CA TYR A 107 -13.68 -3.12 12.77
C TYR A 107 -12.32 -2.56 12.35
N PHE A 108 -11.41 -2.48 13.32
CA PHE A 108 -10.00 -2.11 13.13
C PHE A 108 -9.12 -2.90 14.10
N GLY A 109 -7.84 -3.06 13.79
CA GLY A 109 -6.93 -3.93 14.54
C GLY A 109 -5.58 -4.11 13.85
N GLY A 110 -4.67 -4.86 14.47
CA GLY A 110 -3.35 -5.16 13.87
C GLY A 110 -2.48 -3.93 13.57
N GLY A 111 -2.69 -2.82 14.28
CA GLY A 111 -2.03 -1.53 14.00
C GLY A 111 -2.67 -0.73 12.85
N CYS A 112 -3.77 -1.23 12.26
CA CYS A 112 -4.52 -0.56 11.21
C CYS A 112 -5.81 0.06 11.78
N HIS A 113 -6.13 1.28 11.34
CA HIS A 113 -7.28 2.05 11.83
C HIS A 113 -8.27 2.40 10.73
N PHE A 114 -7.80 2.81 9.55
CA PHE A 114 -8.63 3.06 8.35
C PHE A 114 -7.92 2.45 7.14
N ASN A 115 -8.67 2.08 6.10
CA ASN A 115 -8.14 1.46 4.89
C ASN A 115 -8.02 2.50 3.76
N GLY A 116 -6.80 2.99 3.57
CA GLY A 116 -6.39 4.00 2.61
C GLY A 116 -6.58 3.57 1.17
N ALA A 117 -6.22 2.33 0.80
CA ALA A 117 -6.52 1.80 -0.53
C ALA A 117 -8.03 1.87 -0.83
N ALA A 118 -8.87 1.43 0.12
CA ALA A 118 -10.31 1.47 -0.04
C ALA A 118 -10.88 2.88 -0.15
N LEU A 119 -10.38 3.81 0.66
CA LEU A 119 -10.79 5.22 0.61
C LEU A 119 -10.37 5.89 -0.69
N ALA A 120 -9.18 5.58 -1.20
CA ALA A 120 -8.72 6.06 -2.50
C ALA A 120 -9.59 5.52 -3.64
N ILE A 121 -9.94 4.23 -3.63
CA ILE A 121 -10.87 3.63 -4.59
C ILE A 121 -12.24 4.31 -4.54
N ALA A 122 -12.79 4.55 -3.34
CA ALA A 122 -14.07 5.24 -3.16
C ALA A 122 -14.02 6.68 -3.72
N ASN A 123 -12.92 7.40 -3.48
CA ASN A 123 -12.70 8.75 -4.02
C ASN A 123 -12.61 8.75 -5.55
N LEU A 124 -11.81 7.84 -6.12
CA LEU A 124 -11.62 7.74 -7.57
C LEU A 124 -12.92 7.36 -8.30
N ARG A 125 -13.68 6.40 -7.75
CA ARG A 125 -15.02 6.04 -8.25
C ARG A 125 -15.95 7.24 -8.29
N GLN A 126 -16.04 7.98 -7.18
CA GLN A 126 -16.95 9.11 -7.07
C GLN A 126 -16.56 10.28 -7.98
N LYS A 127 -15.29 10.70 -7.94
CA LYS A 127 -14.85 11.93 -8.62
C LYS A 127 -14.60 11.73 -10.11
N PHE A 128 -14.17 10.54 -10.51
CA PHE A 128 -13.68 10.30 -11.87
C PHE A 128 -14.35 9.13 -12.58
N GLY A 129 -15.22 8.37 -11.92
CA GLY A 129 -15.93 7.25 -12.53
C GLY A 129 -15.03 6.04 -12.84
N ALA A 130 -13.86 5.97 -12.20
CA ALA A 130 -12.94 4.83 -12.26
C ALA A 130 -13.62 3.55 -11.79
N ARG A 131 -13.33 2.40 -12.42
CA ARG A 131 -14.09 1.15 -12.23
C ARG A 131 -13.25 -0.05 -11.84
N ARG A 132 -12.04 -0.21 -12.39
CA ARG A 132 -11.20 -1.40 -12.18
C ARG A 132 -9.94 -1.05 -11.41
N PHE A 133 -9.75 -1.70 -10.27
CA PHE A 133 -8.62 -1.47 -9.37
C PHE A 133 -7.97 -2.80 -9.01
N ALA A 134 -6.65 -2.84 -8.94
CA ALA A 134 -5.96 -3.98 -8.35
C ALA A 134 -5.31 -3.58 -7.03
N ILE A 135 -5.40 -4.44 -6.03
CA ILE A 135 -4.72 -4.34 -4.77
C ILE A 135 -3.78 -5.55 -4.68
N LEU A 136 -2.48 -5.28 -4.61
CA LEU A 136 -1.47 -6.28 -4.29
C LEU A 136 -1.07 -6.08 -2.84
N ASP A 137 -1.22 -7.12 -2.02
CA ASP A 137 -0.78 -7.13 -0.63
C ASP A 137 0.42 -8.08 -0.49
N THR A 138 1.58 -7.52 -0.13
CA THR A 138 2.82 -8.27 0.14
C THR A 138 3.21 -8.22 1.61
N ASP A 139 2.35 -7.70 2.49
CA ASP A 139 2.50 -7.86 3.92
C ASP A 139 2.44 -9.35 4.31
N SER A 140 3.16 -9.75 5.37
CA SER A 140 3.13 -11.14 5.81
C SER A 140 1.75 -11.57 6.31
N HIS A 141 0.96 -10.64 6.84
CA HIS A 141 -0.34 -10.91 7.42
C HIS A 141 -1.41 -10.85 6.34
N HIS A 142 -2.48 -11.62 6.54
CA HIS A 142 -3.61 -11.54 5.63
C HIS A 142 -4.31 -10.18 5.79
N GLY A 143 -4.47 -9.44 4.69
CA GLY A 143 -5.27 -8.22 4.61
C GLY A 143 -6.77 -8.50 4.75
N ASP A 144 -7.19 -8.93 5.94
CA ASP A 144 -8.57 -9.31 6.24
C ASP A 144 -9.54 -8.14 6.12
N GLY A 145 -9.10 -6.92 6.45
CA GLY A 145 -9.90 -5.71 6.28
C GLY A 145 -10.12 -5.38 4.80
N THR A 146 -9.07 -5.45 3.99
CA THR A 146 -9.16 -5.28 2.53
C THR A 146 -10.08 -6.36 1.92
N ARG A 147 -9.97 -7.61 2.39
CA ARG A 147 -10.87 -8.71 1.99
C ARG A 147 -12.32 -8.45 2.40
N ASP A 148 -12.59 -8.04 3.64
CA ASP A 148 -13.94 -7.71 4.13
C ASP A 148 -14.60 -6.61 3.30
N ILE A 149 -13.83 -5.59 2.92
CA ILE A 149 -14.33 -4.47 2.13
C ILE A 149 -14.68 -4.92 0.70
N PHE A 150 -13.82 -5.69 0.04
CA PHE A 150 -13.92 -5.95 -1.40
C PHE A 150 -14.40 -7.34 -1.81
N ARG A 151 -14.72 -8.23 -0.87
CA ARG A 151 -15.14 -9.61 -1.16
C ARG A 151 -16.21 -9.76 -2.25
N ASP A 152 -17.17 -8.83 -2.30
CA ASP A 152 -18.31 -8.89 -3.24
C ASP A 152 -18.19 -7.84 -4.36
N ASP A 153 -17.00 -7.26 -4.56
CA ASP A 153 -16.74 -6.20 -5.55
C ASP A 153 -15.92 -6.71 -6.74
N GLU A 154 -16.61 -7.10 -7.81
CA GLU A 154 -15.97 -7.56 -9.05
C GLU A 154 -15.11 -6.49 -9.75
N GLY A 155 -15.24 -5.21 -9.36
CA GLY A 155 -14.42 -4.11 -9.85
C GLY A 155 -13.06 -3.99 -9.14
N VAL A 156 -12.78 -4.85 -8.16
CA VAL A 156 -11.51 -4.84 -7.41
C VAL A 156 -10.90 -6.24 -7.39
N LEU A 157 -9.70 -6.37 -7.95
CA LEU A 157 -8.87 -7.56 -7.85
C LEU A 157 -7.94 -7.42 -6.63
N HIS A 158 -8.14 -8.23 -5.60
CA HIS A 158 -7.28 -8.26 -4.41
C HIS A 158 -6.45 -9.55 -4.39
N ILE A 159 -5.13 -9.41 -4.55
CA ILE A 159 -4.13 -10.47 -4.52
C ILE A 159 -3.28 -10.32 -3.26
N CYS A 160 -3.37 -11.27 -2.33
CA CYS A 160 -2.69 -11.21 -1.04
C CYS A 160 -1.70 -12.37 -0.87
N LEU A 161 -0.42 -12.07 -0.67
CA LEU A 161 0.63 -13.05 -0.41
C LEU A 161 0.78 -13.30 1.09
N CYS A 162 -0.11 -14.13 1.64
CA CYS A 162 -0.23 -14.33 3.09
C CYS A 162 -0.17 -15.83 3.47
N SER A 163 -0.74 -16.21 4.61
CA SER A 163 -0.77 -17.62 5.05
C SER A 163 -2.01 -18.39 4.57
N GLN A 164 -2.95 -17.71 3.89
CA GLN A 164 -4.20 -18.31 3.40
C GLN A 164 -4.03 -18.82 1.96
N ASN A 165 -4.98 -19.66 1.53
CA ASN A 165 -5.07 -20.16 0.17
C ASN A 165 -6.53 -20.10 -0.29
N HIS A 166 -6.85 -19.13 -1.14
CA HIS A 166 -8.20 -18.86 -1.61
C HIS A 166 -8.14 -18.28 -3.03
N ASP A 167 -9.10 -18.64 -3.88
CA ASP A 167 -9.23 -18.03 -5.20
C ASP A 167 -10.69 -18.14 -5.66
N ASP A 168 -11.36 -17.01 -5.78
CA ASP A 168 -12.69 -16.90 -6.41
C ASP A 168 -12.70 -15.97 -7.64
N GLY A 169 -11.53 -15.67 -8.19
CA GLY A 169 -11.34 -14.84 -9.39
C GLY A 169 -10.83 -13.44 -9.06
N THR A 170 -11.58 -12.66 -8.28
CA THR A 170 -11.18 -11.31 -7.86
C THR A 170 -10.63 -11.27 -6.44
N ASN A 171 -10.89 -12.30 -5.63
CA ASN A 171 -10.27 -12.48 -4.33
C ASN A 171 -9.27 -13.64 -4.36
N VAL A 172 -7.98 -13.33 -4.31
CA VAL A 172 -6.90 -14.32 -4.44
C VAL A 172 -5.97 -14.22 -3.23
N ASP A 173 -5.79 -15.33 -2.52
CA ASP A 173 -4.81 -15.49 -1.45
C ASP A 173 -3.79 -16.55 -1.86
N ILE A 174 -2.53 -16.15 -1.93
CA ILE A 174 -1.41 -16.99 -2.32
C ILE A 174 -0.70 -17.43 -1.05
N ALA A 175 -0.76 -18.74 -0.74
CA ALA A 175 -0.15 -19.25 0.47
C ALA A 175 1.38 -19.16 0.43
N ILE A 176 1.94 -18.43 1.39
CA ILE A 176 3.36 -18.27 1.66
C ILE A 176 3.71 -19.03 2.94
N PRO A 177 4.46 -20.15 2.83
CA PRO A 177 4.88 -20.92 4.00
C PRO A 177 5.83 -20.12 4.89
N TYR A 178 5.93 -20.55 6.15
CA TYR A 178 7.06 -20.13 6.98
C TYR A 178 8.36 -20.71 6.41
N SER A 179 9.41 -19.89 6.38
CA SER A 179 10.74 -20.25 5.83
C SER A 179 10.75 -20.45 4.31
N ILE A 180 10.19 -19.50 3.56
CA ILE A 180 10.30 -19.43 2.10
C ILE A 180 11.64 -18.80 1.68
N SER A 181 12.19 -19.24 0.55
CA SER A 181 13.34 -18.57 -0.09
C SER A 181 12.89 -17.38 -0.94
N ASP A 182 13.77 -16.39 -1.13
CA ASP A 182 13.49 -15.26 -2.01
C ASP A 182 13.07 -15.71 -3.42
N ASP A 183 13.78 -16.67 -4.01
CA ASP A 183 13.51 -17.13 -5.38
C ASP A 183 12.12 -17.79 -5.48
N GLU A 184 11.72 -18.57 -4.48
CA GLU A 184 10.39 -19.18 -4.43
C GLU A 184 9.29 -18.11 -4.23
N TYR A 185 9.49 -17.14 -3.34
CA TYR A 185 8.54 -16.05 -3.12
C TYR A 185 8.33 -15.23 -4.41
N LEU A 186 9.42 -14.85 -5.06
CA LEU A 186 9.38 -14.06 -6.30
C LEU A 186 8.75 -14.84 -7.44
N SER A 187 9.04 -16.14 -7.55
CA SER A 187 8.42 -17.00 -8.56
C SER A 187 6.90 -17.09 -8.38
N ARG A 188 6.43 -17.25 -7.13
CA ARG A 188 4.99 -17.25 -6.81
C ARG A 188 4.35 -15.89 -7.10
N LEU A 189 4.99 -14.80 -6.65
CA LEU A 189 4.52 -13.44 -6.92
C LEU A 189 4.38 -13.20 -8.43
N GLU A 190 5.41 -13.47 -9.22
CA GLU A 190 5.39 -13.22 -10.66
C GLU A 190 4.36 -14.08 -11.40
N ALA A 191 4.28 -15.37 -11.03
CA ALA A 191 3.34 -16.31 -11.65
C ALA A 191 1.87 -15.98 -11.36
N GLU A 192 1.57 -15.40 -10.20
CA GLU A 192 0.19 -15.08 -9.81
C GLU A 192 -0.18 -13.63 -10.12
N PHE A 193 0.70 -12.67 -9.83
CA PHE A 193 0.40 -11.25 -9.98
C PHE A 193 0.29 -10.84 -11.45
N THR A 194 1.35 -11.07 -12.23
CA THR A 194 1.46 -10.55 -13.61
C THR A 194 0.32 -11.00 -14.53
N PRO A 195 0.00 -12.30 -14.67
CA PRO A 195 -1.08 -12.70 -15.57
C PRO A 195 -2.47 -12.24 -15.09
N ARG A 196 -2.71 -12.17 -13.77
CA ARG A 196 -4.00 -11.73 -13.22
C ARG A 196 -4.24 -10.25 -13.49
N VAL A 197 -3.26 -9.38 -13.24
CA VAL A 197 -3.43 -7.94 -13.55
C VAL A 197 -3.53 -7.68 -15.06
N ALA A 198 -2.82 -8.45 -15.89
CA ALA A 198 -2.93 -8.35 -17.34
C ALA A 198 -4.33 -8.75 -17.85
N ALA A 199 -4.93 -9.80 -17.27
CA ALA A 199 -6.29 -10.22 -17.59
C ALA A 199 -7.35 -9.21 -17.08
N PHE A 200 -7.16 -8.71 -15.85
CA PHE A 200 -8.10 -7.82 -15.18
C PHE A 200 -8.07 -6.38 -15.71
N LYS A 201 -6.92 -5.92 -16.22
CA LYS A 201 -6.70 -4.58 -16.79
C LYS A 201 -7.11 -3.46 -15.82
N PRO A 202 -6.48 -3.38 -14.63
CA PRO A 202 -6.78 -2.33 -13.67
C PRO A 202 -6.42 -0.96 -14.25
N GLU A 203 -7.10 0.08 -13.77
CA GLU A 203 -6.81 1.46 -14.14
C GLU A 203 -5.73 2.08 -13.23
N ILE A 204 -5.55 1.51 -12.04
CA ILE A 204 -4.51 1.87 -11.08
C ILE A 204 -4.27 0.67 -10.16
N ILE A 205 -3.03 0.51 -9.69
CA ILE A 205 -2.66 -0.51 -8.72
C ILE A 205 -2.36 0.13 -7.36
N PHE A 206 -2.93 -0.41 -6.30
CA PHE A 206 -2.53 -0.13 -4.93
C PHE A 206 -1.67 -1.29 -4.44
N TRP A 207 -0.48 -0.98 -3.94
CA TRP A 207 0.42 -1.99 -3.39
C TRP A 207 0.51 -1.79 -1.87
N GLU A 208 -0.21 -2.62 -1.12
CA GLU A 208 -0.10 -2.72 0.33
C GLU A 208 1.25 -3.40 0.65
N PHE A 209 2.25 -2.58 0.94
CA PHE A 209 3.64 -2.98 1.08
C PHE A 209 4.00 -3.13 2.56
N GLY A 210 4.01 -4.37 3.06
CA GLY A 210 4.64 -4.72 4.33
C GLY A 210 6.06 -5.28 4.13
N TYR A 211 6.98 -4.92 5.03
CA TYR A 211 8.34 -5.48 5.04
C TYR A 211 8.57 -6.48 6.19
N ASP A 212 7.53 -6.85 6.93
CA ASP A 212 7.59 -7.76 8.09
C ASP A 212 7.84 -9.23 7.74
N ALA A 213 7.61 -9.65 6.49
CA ALA A 213 8.00 -10.98 6.00
C ALA A 213 9.53 -11.22 6.02
N THR A 214 10.32 -10.15 6.21
CA THR A 214 11.79 -10.22 6.29
C THR A 214 12.27 -11.06 7.47
N SER A 215 13.38 -11.77 7.27
CA SER A 215 14.10 -12.51 8.31
C SER A 215 14.38 -11.64 9.54
N GLY A 216 13.77 -12.01 10.67
CA GLY A 216 13.96 -11.35 11.96
C GLY A 216 13.08 -10.12 12.24
N ASP A 217 12.03 -9.86 11.46
CA ASP A 217 10.91 -8.99 11.87
C ASP A 217 9.75 -9.84 12.43
N TYR A 218 8.66 -9.24 12.93
CA TYR A 218 7.59 -9.95 13.65
C TYR A 218 6.75 -10.88 12.76
N GLY A 219 6.64 -10.56 11.46
CA GLY A 219 5.92 -11.35 10.46
C GLY A 219 6.83 -12.33 9.71
N SER A 220 8.02 -12.66 10.23
CA SER A 220 9.06 -13.27 9.42
C SER A 220 8.63 -14.53 8.66
N LYS A 221 8.78 -14.50 7.33
CA LYS A 221 8.60 -15.64 6.42
C LYS A 221 9.93 -16.18 5.90
N GLY A 222 11.03 -15.48 6.13
CA GLY A 222 12.37 -15.89 5.69
C GLY A 222 12.97 -15.02 4.58
N LEU A 223 12.27 -13.96 4.15
CA LEU A 223 12.76 -13.10 3.07
C LEU A 223 14.04 -12.34 3.47
N SER A 224 14.92 -12.12 2.51
CA SER A 224 16.02 -11.18 2.68
C SER A 224 15.55 -9.73 2.46
N PRO A 225 16.24 -8.72 3.03
CA PRO A 225 15.95 -7.31 2.73
C PRO A 225 16.06 -6.97 1.22
N ASP A 226 16.87 -7.70 0.46
CA ASP A 226 17.03 -7.50 -0.99
C ASP A 226 15.84 -8.00 -1.80
N CYS A 227 15.05 -8.93 -1.25
CA CYS A 227 13.85 -9.45 -1.91
C CYS A 227 12.87 -8.31 -2.24
N HIS A 228 12.71 -7.34 -1.34
CA HIS A 228 11.79 -6.21 -1.51
C HIS A 228 12.08 -5.35 -2.75
N LEU A 229 13.35 -5.18 -3.13
CA LEU A 229 13.70 -4.49 -4.38
C LEU A 229 13.32 -5.34 -5.61
N LYS A 230 13.48 -6.66 -5.53
CA LYS A 230 13.07 -7.57 -6.62
C LYS A 230 11.54 -7.60 -6.77
N ILE A 231 10.81 -7.58 -5.66
CA ILE A 231 9.34 -7.40 -5.63
C ILE A 231 8.99 -6.09 -6.34
N ALA A 232 9.58 -4.96 -5.92
CA ALA A 232 9.30 -3.66 -6.53
C ALA A 232 9.53 -3.66 -8.06
N ARG A 233 10.58 -4.33 -8.55
CA ARG A 233 10.84 -4.45 -10.00
C ARG A 233 9.77 -5.25 -10.74
N ILE A 234 9.31 -6.38 -10.18
CA ILE A 234 8.23 -7.19 -10.76
C ILE A 234 6.95 -6.36 -10.81
N VAL A 235 6.62 -5.70 -9.70
CA VAL A 235 5.40 -4.91 -9.57
C VAL A 235 5.43 -3.72 -10.52
N SER A 236 6.49 -2.91 -10.51
CA SER A 236 6.64 -1.75 -11.39
C SER A 236 6.55 -2.11 -12.87
N ARG A 237 7.15 -3.24 -13.29
CA ARG A 237 7.07 -3.71 -14.68
C ARG A 237 5.64 -4.10 -15.06
N ALA A 238 4.97 -4.91 -14.24
CA ALA A 238 3.60 -5.31 -14.53
C ALA A 238 2.64 -4.10 -14.53
N THR A 239 2.82 -3.15 -13.61
CA THR A 239 2.07 -1.89 -13.58
C THR A 239 2.30 -1.07 -14.85
N GLU A 240 3.54 -0.99 -15.36
CA GLU A 240 3.82 -0.32 -16.62
C GLU A 240 3.02 -0.93 -17.78
N ASP A 241 3.05 -2.26 -17.87
CA ASP A 241 2.42 -3.01 -18.95
C ASP A 241 0.88 -2.88 -18.95
N VAL A 242 0.24 -2.77 -17.78
CA VAL A 242 -1.24 -2.85 -17.67
C VAL A 242 -1.93 -1.51 -17.42
N CYS A 243 -1.27 -0.56 -16.76
CA CYS A 243 -1.88 0.71 -16.38
C CYS A 243 -0.97 1.93 -16.51
N GLN A 244 0.10 1.84 -17.34
CA GLN A 244 1.02 2.94 -17.66
C GLN A 244 1.75 3.46 -16.41
N GLY A 245 2.11 2.55 -15.50
CA GLY A 245 2.89 2.91 -14.31
C GLY A 245 2.08 3.50 -13.16
N ARG A 246 0.75 3.67 -13.32
CA ARG A 246 -0.15 4.22 -12.30
C ARG A 246 -0.23 3.32 -11.07
N MET A 247 0.50 3.69 -10.01
CA MET A 247 0.55 2.92 -8.77
C MET A 247 0.77 3.75 -7.52
N VAL A 248 0.10 3.35 -6.43
CA VAL A 248 0.37 3.85 -5.07
C VAL A 248 0.89 2.70 -4.21
N ALA A 249 2.15 2.76 -3.81
CA ALA A 249 2.70 1.87 -2.77
C ALA A 249 2.40 2.45 -1.39
N ILE A 250 1.68 1.71 -0.57
CA ILE A 250 1.19 2.10 0.75
C ILE A 250 1.98 1.30 1.79
N LEU A 251 2.76 1.97 2.62
CA LEU A 251 3.48 1.28 3.69
C LEU A 251 2.49 0.63 4.67
N CYS A 252 2.67 -0.65 4.97
CA CYS A 252 1.84 -1.41 5.90
C CYS A 252 2.69 -1.88 7.10
N GLY A 253 2.89 -3.19 7.25
CA GLY A 253 3.64 -3.81 8.33
C GLY A 253 5.16 -3.70 8.21
N GLY A 254 5.81 -4.16 9.27
CA GLY A 254 7.24 -4.05 9.52
C GLY A 254 7.51 -3.18 10.74
N SER A 255 8.47 -3.60 11.58
CA SER A 255 8.81 -2.90 12.82
C SER A 255 10.27 -2.49 12.90
N ARG A 256 11.13 -3.19 12.14
CA ARG A 256 12.57 -2.97 12.18
C ARG A 256 13.00 -1.78 11.34
N ARG A 257 13.54 -0.77 12.02
CA ARG A 257 14.10 0.45 11.44
C ARG A 257 15.21 0.19 10.43
N ASP A 258 16.11 -0.75 10.74
CA ASP A 258 17.24 -1.06 9.87
C ASP A 258 16.79 -1.68 8.53
N ILE A 259 15.74 -2.50 8.55
CA ILE A 259 15.12 -3.04 7.33
C ILE A 259 14.43 -1.92 6.55
N ALA A 260 13.60 -1.09 7.20
CA ALA A 260 12.93 0.04 6.57
C ALA A 260 13.93 0.99 5.88
N ARG A 261 15.00 1.37 6.61
CA ARG A 261 16.09 2.23 6.12
C ARG A 261 16.79 1.63 4.90
N TYR A 262 16.85 0.31 4.80
CA TYR A 262 17.47 -0.40 3.69
C TYR A 262 16.56 -0.51 2.47
N CYS A 263 15.31 -0.94 2.64
CA CYS A 263 14.43 -1.31 1.53
C CYS A 263 13.66 -0.12 0.94
N ILE A 264 13.09 0.77 1.77
CA ILE A 264 12.20 1.85 1.32
C ILE A 264 12.88 2.78 0.30
N PRO A 265 14.13 3.27 0.52
CA PRO A 265 14.81 4.12 -0.48
C PRO A 265 15.01 3.42 -1.83
N LYS A 266 15.25 2.10 -1.82
CA LYS A 266 15.44 1.31 -3.05
C LYS A 266 14.11 1.10 -3.79
N ILE A 267 13.02 0.87 -3.06
CA ILE A 267 11.67 0.78 -3.63
C ILE A 267 11.31 2.10 -4.29
N ILE A 268 11.43 3.22 -3.58
CA ILE A 268 11.14 4.56 -4.12
C ILE A 268 12.01 4.86 -5.35
N THR A 269 13.28 4.46 -5.34
CA THR A 269 14.14 4.59 -6.52
C THR A 269 13.61 3.78 -7.71
N CYS A 270 13.14 2.56 -7.48
CA CYS A 270 12.52 1.72 -8.52
C CYS A 270 11.20 2.30 -9.06
N LEU A 271 10.46 3.07 -8.26
CA LEU A 271 9.25 3.76 -8.71
C LEU A 271 9.57 4.98 -9.61
N ALA A 272 10.72 5.62 -9.34
CA ALA A 272 11.20 6.81 -10.06
C ALA A 272 11.96 6.50 -11.35
N GLU A 273 12.20 5.23 -11.68
CA GLU A 273 12.82 4.75 -12.92
C GLU A 273 11.76 4.59 -14.02
#